data_AF-A0A4Q2JNG0-F1
#
_entry.id   AF-A0A4Q2JNG0-F1
#
_cell.length_a   1.000
_cell.length_b   1.000
_cell.length_c   1.000
_cell.angle_alpha   90.00
_cell.angle_beta   90.00
_cell.angle_gamma   90.00
#
_symmetry.space_group_name_H-M   'P 1'
#
loop_
_entity.id
_entity.type
_entity.pdbx_description
1 polymer ?
#
loop_
_entity_poly.entity_id
_entity_poly.type
_entity_poly.pdbx_seq_one_letter_code
_entity_poly.pdbx_strand_id
1 'polypeptide(L)'
;WTAPERVGLDRALEAYTVGGARAWHLESSRGRLAPGTDADLVVWSGDLYDHAHDPSGLLREHAELTIVGGRLAHSAGALSEADGAVGDDPVAAAPARDRHVHAH
;
A
#
# COMPACT_ATOMS: atom_id res chain seq x y z
N TRP A 1 -8.06 21.87 16.97
CA TRP A 1 -7.31 20.61 17.12
C TRP A 1 -6.19 20.86 18.12
N THR A 2 -6.13 20.12 19.23
CA THR A 2 -5.17 20.40 20.30
C THR A 2 -3.89 19.56 20.14
N ALA A 3 -2.74 20.06 20.60
CA ALA A 3 -1.48 19.32 20.54
C ALA A 3 -1.52 17.90 21.16
N PRO A 4 -2.21 17.69 22.31
CA PRO A 4 -2.30 16.37 22.94
C PRO A 4 -3.07 15.31 22.16
N GLU A 5 -3.96 15.72 21.25
CA GLU A 5 -4.76 14.78 20.46
C GLU A 5 -3.97 14.23 19.26
N ARG A 6 -2.75 14.75 18.99
CA ARG A 6 -2.00 14.45 17.75
C ARG A 6 -1.49 13.04 17.76
N VAL A 7 -1.75 12.34 16.66
CA VAL A 7 -1.15 11.03 16.37
C VAL A 7 0.10 11.23 15.51
N GLY A 8 1.14 10.44 15.80
CA GLY A 8 2.33 10.37 14.95
C GLY A 8 2.06 9.64 13.63
N LEU A 9 3.01 9.72 12.69
CA LEU A 9 2.84 9.19 11.34
C LEU A 9 2.54 7.68 11.32
N ASP A 10 3.23 6.87 12.15
CA ASP A 10 2.97 5.42 12.26
C ASP A 10 1.51 5.12 12.61
N ARG A 11 0.96 5.83 13.60
CA ARG A 11 -0.43 5.67 14.02
C ARG A 11 -1.40 6.17 12.97
N ALA A 12 -1.06 7.26 12.27
CA ALA A 12 -1.87 7.75 11.16
C ALA A 12 -1.92 6.74 10.01
N LEU A 13 -0.76 6.23 9.57
CA LEU A 13 -0.67 5.22 8.51
C LEU A 13 -1.39 3.92 8.92
N GLU A 14 -1.20 3.44 10.15
CA GLU A 14 -1.91 2.28 10.67
C GLU A 14 -3.43 2.50 10.64
N ALA A 15 -3.92 3.66 11.11
CA ALA A 15 -5.34 3.96 11.15
C ALA A 15 -5.98 4.01 9.75
N TYR A 16 -5.31 4.61 8.77
CA TYR A 16 -5.82 4.76 7.40
C TYR A 16 -5.60 3.53 6.50
N THR A 17 -4.83 2.53 6.94
CA THR A 17 -4.60 1.28 6.19
C THR A 17 -5.19 0.08 6.93
N VAL A 18 -4.46 -0.48 7.88
CA VAL A 18 -4.87 -1.63 8.70
C VAL A 18 -6.17 -1.34 9.47
N GLY A 19 -6.29 -0.15 10.05
CA GLY A 19 -7.47 0.30 10.78
C GLY A 19 -8.71 0.36 9.89
N GLY A 20 -8.57 0.92 8.69
CA GLY A 20 -9.60 0.90 7.65
C GLY A 20 -10.00 -0.53 7.28
N ALA A 21 -9.05 -1.41 6.99
CA ALA A 21 -9.33 -2.80 6.64
C ALA A 21 -10.09 -3.53 7.76
N ARG A 22 -9.68 -3.35 9.03
CA ARG A 22 -10.38 -3.93 10.20
C ARG A 22 -11.81 -3.40 10.34
N ALA A 23 -12.02 -2.10 10.15
CA ALA A 23 -13.36 -1.50 10.25
C ALA A 23 -14.35 -2.12 9.25
N TRP A 24 -13.85 -2.57 8.10
CA TRP A 24 -14.62 -3.23 7.06
C TRP A 24 -14.58 -4.78 7.11
N HIS A 25 -13.92 -5.38 8.11
CA HIS A 25 -13.73 -6.83 8.24
C HIS A 25 -12.97 -7.45 7.05
N LEU A 26 -12.00 -6.71 6.51
CA LEU A 26 -11.16 -7.08 5.35
C LEU A 26 -9.67 -7.19 5.70
N GLU A 27 -9.32 -7.23 6.99
CA GLU A 27 -7.94 -7.24 7.46
C GLU A 27 -7.14 -8.50 7.10
N SER A 28 -7.81 -9.54 6.60
CA SER A 28 -7.20 -10.76 6.05
C SER A 28 -6.65 -10.58 4.64
N SER A 29 -7.17 -9.59 3.87
CA SER A 29 -6.75 -9.36 2.48
C SER A 29 -6.35 -7.91 2.19
N ARG A 30 -6.59 -6.93 3.06
CA ARG A 30 -6.31 -5.50 2.81
C ARG A 30 -5.55 -4.80 3.93
N GLY A 31 -5.02 -3.62 3.61
CA GLY A 31 -4.42 -2.69 4.55
C GLY A 31 -2.98 -3.03 4.96
N ARG A 32 -2.36 -4.03 4.32
CA ARG A 32 -0.95 -4.40 4.51
C ARG A 32 -0.33 -4.78 3.17
N LEU A 33 0.97 -4.50 3.03
CA LEU A 33 1.77 -5.01 1.93
C LEU A 33 2.35 -6.37 2.33
N ALA A 34 1.67 -7.44 1.95
CA ALA A 34 2.11 -8.81 2.21
C ALA A 34 1.62 -9.77 1.12
N PRO A 35 2.35 -10.86 0.83
CA PRO A 35 1.86 -11.89 -0.09
C PRO A 35 0.47 -12.41 0.30
N GLY A 36 -0.42 -12.57 -0.68
CA GLY A 36 -1.80 -13.03 -0.47
C GLY A 36 -2.81 -11.92 -0.13
N THR A 37 -2.37 -10.66 -0.05
CA THR A 37 -3.26 -9.49 0.03
C THR A 37 -3.67 -9.00 -1.35
N ASP A 38 -4.78 -8.26 -1.42
CA ASP A 38 -5.15 -7.49 -2.60
C ASP A 38 -3.98 -6.55 -2.94
N ALA A 39 -3.60 -6.48 -4.21
CA ALA A 39 -2.54 -5.60 -4.69
C ALA A 39 -3.02 -4.14 -4.76
N ASP A 40 -3.46 -3.61 -3.62
CA ASP A 40 -3.83 -2.23 -3.36
C ASP A 40 -2.62 -1.51 -2.75
N LEU A 41 -1.97 -0.63 -3.52
CA LEU A 41 -0.80 0.12 -3.03
C LEU A 41 -0.73 1.54 -3.60
N VAL A 42 -0.13 2.42 -2.82
CA VAL A 42 0.16 3.81 -3.18
C VAL A 42 1.66 4.05 -3.03
N VAL A 43 2.28 4.62 -4.05
CA VAL A 43 3.65 5.13 -3.99
C VAL A 43 3.56 6.65 -3.86
N TRP A 44 4.21 7.20 -2.85
CA TRP A 44 4.27 8.64 -2.62
C TRP A 44 5.45 9.27 -3.37
N SER A 45 5.33 10.55 -3.69
CA SER A 45 6.38 11.37 -4.33
C SER A 45 7.68 11.48 -3.53
N GLY A 46 7.64 11.19 -2.22
CA GLY A 46 8.77 11.24 -1.30
C GLY A 46 8.55 10.36 -0.07
N ASP A 47 9.56 10.33 0.81
CA ASP A 47 9.45 9.67 2.11
C ASP A 47 8.61 10.54 3.06
N LEU A 48 7.43 10.04 3.44
CA LEU A 48 6.54 10.76 4.36
C LEU A 48 7.17 10.98 5.74
N TYR A 49 8.13 10.15 6.15
CA TYR A 49 8.79 10.26 7.46
C TYR A 49 9.72 11.47 7.57
N ASP A 50 10.18 12.04 6.44
CA ASP A 50 10.93 13.29 6.43
C ASP A 50 10.11 14.46 7.00
N HIS A 51 8.78 14.36 6.96
CA HIS A 51 7.84 15.38 7.44
C HIS A 51 7.27 15.08 8.83
N ALA A 52 7.79 14.08 9.56
CA ALA A 52 7.25 13.67 10.86
C ALA A 52 7.26 14.79 11.93
N HIS A 53 8.20 15.74 11.82
CA HIS A 53 8.34 16.89 12.73
C HIS A 53 7.88 18.22 12.12
N ASP A 54 7.57 18.26 10.82
CA ASP A 54 6.96 19.38 10.12
C ASP A 54 5.84 18.88 9.19
N PRO A 55 4.64 18.61 9.74
CA PRO A 55 3.54 18.05 8.96
C PRO A 55 3.05 18.94 7.81
N SER A 56 3.42 20.22 7.81
CA SER A 56 3.09 21.12 6.69
C SER A 56 3.76 20.69 5.39
N GLY A 57 4.89 20.00 5.48
CA GLY A 57 5.60 19.42 4.33
C GLY A 57 4.79 18.36 3.59
N LEU A 58 3.91 17.62 4.29
CA LEU A 58 3.01 16.63 3.68
C LEU A 58 2.06 17.23 2.64
N LEU A 59 1.76 18.53 2.70
CA LEU A 59 0.88 19.20 1.74
C LEU A 59 1.47 19.26 0.31
N ARG A 60 2.78 19.03 0.18
CA ARG A 60 3.47 18.96 -1.11
C ARG A 60 3.62 17.52 -1.62
N GLU A 61 3.39 16.53 -0.77
CA GLU A 61 3.44 15.13 -1.15
C GLU A 61 2.16 14.74 -1.90
N HIS A 62 2.32 13.87 -2.89
CA HIS A 62 1.23 13.35 -3.68
C HIS A 62 1.48 11.88 -4.03
N ALA A 63 0.42 11.18 -4.42
CA ALA A 63 0.56 9.84 -4.96
C ALA A 63 1.20 9.91 -6.34
N GLU A 64 2.39 9.36 -6.48
CA GLU A 64 3.08 9.20 -7.76
C GLU A 64 2.46 8.04 -8.57
N LEU A 65 1.96 7.02 -7.85
CA LEU A 65 1.31 5.84 -8.40
C LEU A 65 0.24 5.32 -7.44
N THR A 66 -0.93 4.97 -7.97
CA THR A 66 -1.96 4.21 -7.27
C THR A 66 -2.33 2.97 -8.07
N ILE A 67 -2.26 1.79 -7.42
CA ILE A 67 -2.72 0.52 -7.96
C ILE A 67 -3.87 0.03 -7.08
N VAL A 68 -4.95 -0.44 -7.71
CA VAL A 68 -6.12 -1.02 -7.04
C VAL A 68 -6.36 -2.41 -7.62
N GLY A 69 -6.33 -3.45 -6.79
CA GLY A 69 -6.50 -4.84 -7.19
C GLY A 69 -5.52 -5.27 -8.29
N GLY A 70 -4.29 -4.77 -8.27
CA GLY A 70 -3.27 -5.05 -9.28
C GLY A 70 -3.43 -4.29 -10.60
N ARG A 71 -4.36 -3.33 -10.68
CA ARG A 71 -4.57 -2.50 -11.87
C ARG A 71 -4.15 -1.06 -11.62
N LEU A 72 -3.47 -0.45 -12.60
CA LEU A 72 -3.13 0.96 -12.56
C LEU A 72 -4.40 1.80 -12.48
N ALA A 73 -4.52 2.62 -11.44
CA ALA A 73 -5.64 3.55 -11.25
C ALA A 73 -5.21 5.01 -11.40
N HIS A 74 -3.95 5.32 -11.08
CA HIS A 74 -3.37 6.65 -11.23
C HIS A 74 -1.85 6.56 -11.42
N SER A 75 -1.28 7.41 -12.28
CA SER A 75 0.15 7.72 -12.28
C SER A 75 0.36 9.20 -12.59
N ALA A 76 1.31 9.82 -11.88
CA ALA A 76 1.77 11.17 -12.13
C ALA A 76 2.92 11.24 -13.17
N GLY A 77 3.34 10.09 -13.70
CA GLY A 77 4.45 9.98 -14.65
C GLY A 77 5.37 8.79 -14.38
N ALA A 78 5.33 8.20 -13.19
CA ALA A 78 6.14 7.02 -12.86
C ALA A 78 5.87 5.77 -13.72
N LEU A 79 4.64 5.59 -14.23
CA LEU A 79 4.30 4.51 -15.14
C LEU A 79 3.51 5.05 -16.32
N SER A 80 3.99 4.78 -17.53
CA SER A 80 3.20 4.85 -18.76
C SER A 80 2.32 3.60 -18.85
N GLU A 81 1.10 3.74 -19.37
CA GLU A 81 0.35 2.58 -19.88
C GLU A 81 1.28 1.78 -20.81
N ALA A 82 1.35 0.46 -20.60
CA ALA A 82 2.15 -0.41 -21.45
C ALA A 82 1.33 -0.75 -22.69
N ASP A 83 1.69 -0.19 -23.85
CA ASP A 83 1.29 -0.75 -25.15
C ASP A 83 2.15 -2.00 -25.41
N GLY A 84 1.81 -3.13 -24.79
CA GLY A 84 2.54 -4.39 -25.02
C GLY A 84 2.25 -5.49 -24.01
N ALA A 85 2.19 -6.72 -24.51
CA ALA A 85 1.85 -7.94 -23.78
C ALA A 85 2.59 -8.05 -22.42
N VAL A 86 1.86 -8.54 -21.42
CA VAL A 86 2.37 -8.90 -20.09
C VAL A 86 3.59 -9.79 -20.26
N GLY A 87 4.80 -9.24 -20.07
CA GLY A 87 6.02 -10.03 -19.92
C GLY A 87 5.92 -10.86 -18.66
N ASP A 88 6.47 -12.08 -18.67
CA ASP A 88 6.44 -13.01 -17.54
C ASP A 88 6.72 -12.28 -16.22
N ASP A 89 5.68 -12.12 -15.41
CA ASP A 89 5.80 -11.50 -14.10
C ASP A 89 6.59 -12.47 -13.19
N PRO A 90 7.82 -12.13 -12.78
CA PRO A 90 8.64 -13.01 -11.96
C PRO A 90 8.03 -13.27 -10.58
N VAL A 91 7.10 -12.43 -10.12
CA VAL A 91 6.35 -12.61 -8.88
C VAL A 91 5.22 -13.61 -9.07
N ALA A 92 4.47 -13.52 -10.17
CA ALA A 92 3.47 -14.53 -10.53
C ALA A 92 4.10 -15.89 -10.93
N ALA A 93 5.31 -15.88 -11.46
CA ALA A 93 6.07 -17.07 -11.84
C ALA A 93 6.72 -17.80 -10.65
N ALA A 94 6.72 -17.21 -9.45
CA ALA A 94 7.19 -17.90 -8.26
C ALA A 94 6.19 -18.98 -7.84
N PRO A 95 6.60 -20.27 -7.72
CA PRO A 95 5.67 -21.33 -7.34
C PRO A 95 5.09 -21.05 -5.95
N ALA A 96 3.77 -21.17 -5.84
CA ALA A 96 3.04 -21.11 -4.57
C ALA A 96 3.73 -22.02 -3.55
N ARG A 97 4.26 -21.43 -2.48
CA ARG A 97 4.99 -22.18 -1.46
C ARG A 97 4.05 -23.19 -0.79
N ASP A 98 4.51 -24.42 -0.85
CA ASP A 98 4.08 -25.70 -0.26
C ASP A 98 2.85 -25.69 0.68
N ARG A 99 1.85 -26.51 0.33
CA ARG A 99 0.71 -26.82 1.19
C ARG A 99 1.21 -27.66 2.37
N HIS A 100 1.40 -27.03 3.52
CA HIS A 100 1.62 -27.76 4.77
C HIS A 100 0.41 -28.65 5.07
N VAL A 101 0.58 -29.95 4.81
CA VAL A 101 -0.27 -31.03 5.30
C VAL A 101 0.13 -31.28 6.75
N HIS A 102 -0.72 -30.90 7.70
CA HIS A 102 -0.65 -31.45 9.05
C HIS A 102 -1.71 -32.55 9.17
N ALA A 103 -1.23 -33.79 9.16
CA ALA A 103 -1.97 -34.94 9.66
C ALA A 103 -1.59 -35.14 11.12
N HIS A 104 -2.59 -35.12 12.01
CA HIS A 104 -2.64 -35.85 13.28
C HIS A 104 -4.10 -36.18 13.59
#